data_AF-A0A6P5HIQ7-F1
#
_entry.id   AF-A0A6P5HIQ7-F1
#
_cell.length_a   1.000
_cell.length_b   1.000
_cell.length_c   1.000
_cell.angle_alpha   90.00
_cell.angle_beta   90.00
_cell.angle_gamma   90.00
#
_symmetry.space_group_name_H-M   'P 1'
#
loop_
_entity.id
_entity.type
_entity.pdbx_description
1 polymer ?
#
loop_
_entity_poly.entity_id
_entity_poly.type
_entity_poly.pdbx_seq_one_letter_code
_entity_poly.pdbx_strand_id
1 'polypeptide(L)'
;MPAPPSRSAHSPKLLRGLRDCIDSDVAAILRTAHSIKAQLEALDDSNAANRALSPRFAAGISVDRTRISVTHGIRAKLRDAMIGFQKLRKTILSDHKETLKQNYYNATGKLASDKVLDEMLKWSGDPMDPRWPWSPSTARARSTRSRAP
;
A
#
# COMPACT_ATOMS: atom_id res chain seq x y z
N MET A 1 33.64 22.01 -27.31
CA MET A 1 32.97 20.72 -27.03
C MET A 1 31.50 21.01 -26.71
N PRO A 2 30.54 20.72 -27.61
CA PRO A 2 29.12 20.89 -27.31
C PRO A 2 28.60 19.67 -26.52
N ALA A 3 27.77 19.92 -25.50
CA ALA A 3 27.18 18.90 -24.62
C ALA A 3 26.21 17.97 -25.37
N PRO A 4 26.07 16.69 -24.98
CA PRO A 4 25.12 15.78 -25.61
C PRO A 4 23.67 16.16 -25.24
N PRO A 5 22.72 16.08 -26.20
CA PRO A 5 21.33 16.45 -25.97
C PRO A 5 20.50 15.30 -25.36
N SER A 6 19.38 15.71 -24.77
CA SER A 6 18.20 14.95 -24.33
C SER A 6 18.23 14.37 -22.91
N ARG A 7 17.99 15.23 -21.92
CA ARG A 7 17.09 14.83 -20.82
C ARG A 7 15.69 14.80 -21.40
N SER A 8 15.11 13.62 -21.47
CA SER A 8 13.72 13.38 -21.82
C SER A 8 12.80 14.39 -21.13
N ALA A 9 12.31 15.39 -21.88
CA ALA A 9 11.31 16.34 -21.42
C ALA A 9 9.94 15.64 -21.50
N HIS A 10 9.66 14.74 -20.56
CA HIS A 10 8.33 14.16 -20.44
C HIS A 10 7.33 15.28 -20.17
N SER A 11 6.27 15.37 -20.99
CA SER A 11 5.30 16.45 -20.82
C SER A 11 4.66 16.38 -19.43
N PRO A 12 4.42 17.52 -18.76
CA PRO A 12 3.76 17.54 -17.45
C PRO A 12 2.40 16.82 -17.44
N LYS A 13 1.72 16.78 -18.59
CA LYS A 13 0.46 16.06 -18.79
C LYS A 13 0.64 14.54 -18.73
N LEU A 14 1.71 14.00 -19.32
CA LEU A 14 2.04 12.58 -19.25
C LEU A 14 2.43 12.16 -17.83
N LEU A 15 3.20 12.99 -17.12
CA LEU A 15 3.58 12.73 -15.74
C LEU A 15 2.36 12.71 -14.80
N ARG A 16 1.41 13.63 -15.02
CA ARG A 16 0.15 13.63 -14.27
C ARG A 16 -0.72 12.41 -14.58
N GLY A 17 -0.88 12.05 -15.85
CA GLY A 17 -1.65 10.86 -16.24
C GLY A 17 -1.07 9.56 -15.66
N LEU A 18 0.26 9.43 -15.62
CA LEU A 18 0.91 8.29 -14.97
C LEU A 18 0.63 8.25 -13.46
N ARG A 19 0.61 9.43 -12.81
CA ARG A 19 0.31 9.57 -11.39
C ARG A 19 -1.11 9.10 -11.06
N ASP A 20 -2.08 9.61 -11.82
CA ASP A 20 -3.49 9.26 -11.67
C ASP A 20 -3.72 7.76 -11.89
N CYS A 21 -2.99 7.16 -12.84
CA CYS A 21 -3.00 5.72 -13.09
C CYS A 21 -2.49 4.93 -11.87
N ILE A 22 -1.34 5.32 -11.32
CA ILE A 22 -0.76 4.70 -10.12
C ILE A 22 -1.71 4.81 -8.93
N ASP A 23 -2.31 5.98 -8.69
CA ASP A 23 -3.27 6.19 -7.61
C ASP A 23 -4.52 5.30 -7.76
N SER A 24 -5.03 5.18 -8.99
CA SER A 24 -6.13 4.29 -9.32
C SER A 24 -5.78 2.82 -9.08
N ASP A 25 -4.59 2.38 -9.49
CA ASP A 25 -4.11 1.02 -9.30
C ASP A 25 -3.94 0.69 -7.81
N VAL A 26 -3.36 1.60 -7.03
CA VAL A 26 -3.26 1.47 -5.56
C VAL A 26 -4.65 1.30 -4.96
N ALA A 27 -5.61 2.14 -5.32
CA ALA A 27 -6.99 2.03 -4.84
C ALA A 27 -7.65 0.70 -5.26
N ALA A 28 -7.40 0.22 -6.47
CA ALA A 28 -7.91 -1.06 -6.95
C ALA A 28 -7.33 -2.24 -6.17
N ILE A 29 -6.01 -2.29 -5.97
CA ILE A 29 -5.31 -3.32 -5.20
C ILE A 29 -5.89 -3.42 -3.78
N LEU A 30 -6.12 -2.28 -3.13
CA LEU A 30 -6.61 -2.24 -1.76
C LEU A 30 -8.07 -2.67 -1.65
N ARG A 31 -8.93 -2.23 -2.56
CA ARG A 31 -10.33 -2.70 -2.61
C ARG A 31 -10.37 -4.22 -2.76
N THR A 32 -9.56 -4.77 -3.64
CA THR A 32 -9.46 -6.22 -3.85
C THR A 32 -8.93 -6.94 -2.60
N ALA A 33 -7.85 -6.43 -2.00
CA ALA A 33 -7.27 -7.03 -0.79
C ALA A 33 -8.26 -7.03 0.39
N HIS A 34 -9.01 -5.94 0.57
CA HIS A 34 -10.07 -5.84 1.59
C HIS A 34 -11.21 -6.83 1.32
N SER A 35 -11.62 -6.96 0.06
CA SER A 35 -12.65 -7.94 -0.34
C SER A 35 -12.22 -9.37 -0.03
N ILE A 36 -11.00 -9.76 -0.42
CA ILE A 36 -10.46 -11.10 -0.15
C ILE A 36 -10.34 -11.34 1.36
N LYS A 37 -9.91 -10.33 2.13
CA LYS A 37 -9.85 -10.42 3.59
C LYS A 37 -11.22 -10.71 4.20
N ALA A 38 -12.26 -9.96 3.79
CA ALA A 38 -13.62 -10.17 4.28
C ALA A 38 -14.16 -11.57 3.91
N GLN A 39 -13.84 -12.06 2.71
CA GLN A 39 -14.19 -13.42 2.30
C GLN A 39 -13.47 -14.49 3.13
N LEU A 40 -12.20 -14.28 3.50
CA LEU A 40 -11.46 -15.18 4.39
C LEU A 40 -12.04 -15.22 5.80
N GLU A 41 -12.48 -14.08 6.34
CA GLU A 41 -13.16 -14.01 7.63
C GLU A 41 -14.48 -14.78 7.60
N ALA A 42 -15.29 -14.59 6.55
CA ALA A 42 -16.52 -15.37 6.36
C ALA A 42 -16.26 -16.88 6.19
N LEU A 43 -15.15 -17.26 5.54
CA LEU A 43 -14.74 -18.66 5.42
C LEU A 43 -14.31 -19.25 6.77
N ASP A 44 -13.63 -18.49 7.63
CA ASP A 44 -13.28 -18.93 8.98
C ASP A 44 -14.55 -19.21 9.80
N ASP A 45 -15.52 -18.31 9.75
CA ASP A 45 -16.80 -18.47 10.44
C ASP A 45 -17.56 -19.70 9.91
N SER A 46 -17.59 -19.88 8.58
CA SER A 46 -18.16 -21.08 7.95
C SER A 46 -17.45 -22.36 8.38
N ASN A 47 -16.11 -22.33 8.49
CA ASN A 47 -15.33 -23.46 8.95
C ASN A 47 -15.61 -23.79 10.42
N ALA A 48 -15.77 -22.77 11.27
CA ALA A 48 -16.15 -22.95 12.67
C ALA A 48 -17.57 -23.54 12.79
N ALA A 49 -18.53 -23.01 12.04
CA ALA A 49 -19.91 -23.50 12.02
C ALA A 49 -20.00 -24.95 11.50
N ASN A 50 -19.17 -25.31 10.50
CA ASN A 50 -19.14 -26.66 9.93
C ASN A 50 -18.81 -27.74 10.97
N ARG A 51 -18.02 -27.41 11.99
CA ARG A 51 -17.68 -28.33 13.09
C ARG A 51 -18.88 -28.72 13.94
N ALA A 52 -19.89 -27.86 14.02
CA ALA A 52 -21.10 -28.10 14.79
C ALA A 52 -22.14 -28.95 14.04
N LEU A 53 -21.97 -29.17 12.73
CA LEU A 53 -22.97 -29.87 11.90
C LEU A 53 -22.96 -31.39 12.10
N SER A 54 -21.80 -32.00 12.34
CA SER A 54 -21.68 -33.45 12.51
C SER A 54 -20.35 -33.82 13.16
N PRO A 55 -20.29 -34.92 13.93
CA PRO A 55 -19.01 -35.48 14.40
C PRO A 55 -18.02 -35.78 13.28
N ARG A 56 -18.48 -36.03 12.04
CA ARG A 56 -17.60 -36.23 10.86
C ARG A 56 -16.88 -34.97 10.40
N PHE A 57 -17.30 -33.81 10.87
CA PHE A 57 -16.67 -32.51 10.61
C PHE A 57 -16.02 -31.92 11.85
N ALA A 58 -15.89 -32.72 12.91
CA ALA A 58 -15.24 -32.29 14.13
C ALA A 58 -13.81 -31.80 13.87
N ALA A 59 -13.34 -30.94 14.77
CA ALA A 59 -12.00 -30.37 14.71
C ALA A 59 -10.94 -31.48 14.57
N GLY A 60 -10.02 -31.31 13.64
CA GLY A 60 -8.92 -32.25 13.42
C GLY A 60 -9.23 -33.46 12.55
N ILE A 61 -10.47 -33.63 12.05
CA ILE A 61 -10.76 -34.62 11.02
C ILE A 61 -10.21 -34.15 9.66
N SER A 62 -9.93 -35.10 8.75
CA SER A 62 -9.40 -34.81 7.40
C SER A 62 -10.11 -33.66 6.69
N VAL A 63 -11.45 -33.62 6.71
CA VAL A 63 -12.24 -32.56 6.08
C VAL A 63 -11.96 -31.19 6.73
N ASP A 64 -11.98 -31.11 8.06
CA ASP A 64 -11.68 -29.88 8.81
C ASP A 64 -10.24 -29.42 8.56
N ARG A 65 -9.26 -30.34 8.62
CA ARG A 65 -7.84 -30.04 8.33
C ARG A 65 -7.64 -29.48 6.93
N THR A 66 -8.27 -30.07 5.91
CA THR A 66 -8.16 -29.58 4.53
C THR A 66 -8.75 -28.18 4.41
N ARG A 67 -9.94 -27.93 4.99
CA ARG A 67 -10.58 -26.61 4.94
C ARG A 67 -9.74 -25.53 5.61
N ILE A 68 -9.18 -25.81 6.79
CA ILE A 68 -8.29 -24.88 7.51
C ILE A 68 -7.02 -24.64 6.71
N SER A 69 -6.39 -25.70 6.19
CA SER A 69 -5.14 -25.60 5.44
C SER A 69 -5.30 -24.72 4.19
N VAL A 70 -6.38 -24.90 3.43
CA VAL A 70 -6.70 -24.07 2.26
C VAL A 70 -6.89 -22.61 2.68
N THR A 71 -7.71 -22.36 3.70
CA THR A 71 -8.01 -20.99 4.18
C THR A 71 -6.75 -20.30 4.71
N HIS A 72 -5.91 -21.04 5.43
CA HIS A 72 -4.63 -20.55 5.92
C HIS A 72 -3.65 -20.25 4.79
N GLY A 73 -3.57 -21.12 3.78
CA GLY A 73 -2.73 -20.92 2.60
C GLY A 73 -3.10 -19.67 1.81
N ILE A 74 -4.40 -19.43 1.60
CA ILE A 74 -4.88 -18.21 0.92
C ILE A 74 -4.54 -16.97 1.76
N ARG A 75 -4.71 -17.04 3.09
CA ARG A 75 -4.35 -15.94 4.00
C ARG A 75 -2.85 -15.61 3.95
N ALA A 76 -1.99 -16.63 3.92
CA ALA A 76 -0.56 -16.44 3.78
C ALA A 76 -0.22 -15.74 2.46
N LYS A 77 -0.78 -16.22 1.33
CA LYS A 77 -0.58 -15.60 0.01
C LYS A 77 -1.04 -14.13 -0.04
N LEU A 78 -2.18 -13.80 0.56
CA LEU A 78 -2.65 -12.42 0.65
C LEU A 78 -1.67 -11.53 1.43
N ARG A 79 -1.16 -12.04 2.56
CA ARG A 79 -0.16 -11.32 3.37
C ARG A 79 1.12 -11.09 2.58
N ASP A 80 1.66 -12.12 1.94
CA ASP A 80 2.90 -12.03 1.16
C ASP A 80 2.76 -11.03 0.00
N ALA A 81 1.64 -11.09 -0.72
CA ALA A 81 1.33 -10.12 -1.78
C ALA A 81 1.28 -8.68 -1.24
N MET A 82 0.67 -8.47 -0.08
CA MET A 82 0.57 -7.14 0.51
C MET A 82 1.88 -6.62 1.09
N ILE A 83 2.71 -7.50 1.66
CA ILE A 83 4.09 -7.15 2.07
C ILE A 83 4.91 -6.76 0.83
N GLY A 84 4.80 -7.51 -0.27
CA GLY A 84 5.45 -7.21 -1.54
C GLY A 84 5.03 -5.84 -2.10
N PHE A 85 3.74 -5.54 -2.08
CA PHE A 85 3.22 -4.24 -2.50
C PHE A 85 3.76 -3.08 -1.65
N GLN A 86 3.82 -3.25 -0.32
CA GLN A 86 4.38 -2.23 0.57
C GLN A 86 5.88 -2.03 0.33
N LYS A 87 6.62 -3.10 0.04
CA LYS A 87 8.04 -3.02 -0.33
C LYS A 87 8.22 -2.24 -1.63
N LEU A 88 7.43 -2.55 -2.66
CA LEU A 88 7.46 -1.84 -3.94
C LEU A 88 7.17 -0.34 -3.76
N ARG A 89 6.14 0.01 -2.99
CA ARG A 89 5.82 1.41 -2.68
C ARG A 89 7.00 2.14 -2.03
N LYS A 90 7.68 1.51 -1.06
CA LYS A 90 8.88 2.08 -0.41
C LYS A 90 10.03 2.29 -1.39
N THR A 91 10.27 1.32 -2.28
CA THR A 91 11.30 1.43 -3.32
C THR A 91 11.01 2.61 -4.25
N ILE A 92 9.79 2.72 -4.78
CA ILE A 92 9.39 3.84 -5.66
C ILE A 92 9.60 5.20 -4.97
N LEU A 93 9.21 5.33 -3.70
CA LEU A 93 9.39 6.56 -2.94
C LEU A 93 10.87 6.89 -2.70
N SER A 94 11.70 5.88 -2.43
CA SER A 94 13.15 6.05 -2.27
C SER A 94 13.80 6.54 -3.56
N ASP A 95 13.48 5.90 -4.68
CA ASP A 95 14.02 6.24 -6.01
C ASP A 95 13.60 7.66 -6.44
N HIS A 96 12.36 8.06 -6.13
CA HIS A 96 11.89 9.43 -6.37
C HIS A 96 12.66 10.44 -5.51
N LYS A 97 12.89 10.14 -4.22
CA LYS A 97 13.66 11.01 -3.33
C LYS A 97 15.12 11.14 -3.79
N GLU A 98 15.73 10.08 -4.29
CA GLU A 98 17.07 10.10 -4.88
C GLU A 98 17.11 10.97 -6.15
N THR A 99 16.11 10.84 -7.02
CA THR A 99 15.97 11.68 -8.22
C THR A 99 15.85 13.17 -7.85
N LEU A 100 15.07 13.51 -6.83
CA LEU A 100 14.94 14.87 -6.32
C LEU A 100 16.27 15.40 -5.75
N LYS A 101 17.01 14.58 -4.99
CA LYS A 101 18.34 14.91 -4.47
C LYS A 101 19.29 15.30 -5.60
N GLN A 102 19.35 14.47 -6.65
CA GLN A 102 20.26 14.70 -7.77
C GLN A 102 19.87 15.94 -8.57
N ASN A 103 18.57 16.16 -8.81
CA ASN A 103 18.09 17.36 -9.49
C ASN A 103 18.38 18.64 -8.69
N TYR A 104 18.18 18.61 -7.37
CA TYR A 104 18.48 19.75 -6.51
C TYR A 104 19.97 20.09 -6.51
N TYR A 105 20.84 19.08 -6.40
CA TYR A 105 22.29 19.27 -6.46
C TYR A 105 22.73 19.82 -7.82
N ASN A 106 22.21 19.28 -8.91
CA ASN A 106 22.54 19.76 -10.26
C ASN A 106 22.08 21.21 -10.50
N ALA A 107 20.96 21.62 -9.91
CA ALA A 107 20.42 22.96 -10.07
C ALA A 107 21.08 24.00 -9.14
N THR A 108 21.43 23.60 -7.91
CA THR A 108 21.83 24.53 -6.83
C THR A 108 23.30 24.40 -6.45
N GLY A 109 23.97 23.31 -6.83
CA GLY A 109 25.33 22.95 -6.41
C GLY A 109 25.46 22.57 -4.93
N LYS A 110 24.34 22.44 -4.20
CA LYS A 110 24.30 22.19 -2.76
C LYS A 110 23.55 20.89 -2.46
N LEU A 111 23.91 20.22 -1.37
CA LEU A 111 23.18 19.06 -0.88
C LEU A 111 21.85 19.50 -0.25
N ALA A 112 20.74 18.90 -0.68
CA ALA A 112 19.43 19.15 -0.06
C ALA A 112 19.35 18.48 1.32
N SER A 113 18.80 19.17 2.31
CA SER A 113 18.42 18.55 3.58
C SER A 113 17.15 17.72 3.41
N ASP A 114 16.94 16.72 4.29
CA ASP A 114 15.75 15.86 4.22
C ASP A 114 14.43 16.64 4.26
N LYS A 115 14.38 17.76 5.00
CA LYS A 115 13.20 18.63 5.04
C LYS A 115 12.89 19.26 3.68
N VAL A 116 13.91 19.70 2.95
CA VAL A 116 13.73 20.30 1.61
C VAL A 116 13.25 19.25 0.63
N LEU A 117 13.79 18.03 0.70
CA LEU A 117 13.37 16.93 -0.16
C LEU A 117 11.94 16.49 0.11
N ASP A 118 11.53 16.46 1.38
CA ASP A 118 10.15 16.14 1.74
C ASP A 118 9.18 17.25 1.29
N GLU A 119 9.57 18.53 1.35
CA GLU A 119 8.76 19.63 0.78
C GLU A 119 8.71 19.56 -0.77
N MET A 120 9.82 19.21 -1.42
CA MET A 120 9.85 18.98 -2.87
C MET A 120 9.01 17.77 -3.28
N LEU A 121 8.98 16.72 -2.46
CA LEU A 121 8.13 15.56 -2.66
C LEU A 121 6.64 15.93 -2.55
N LYS A 122 6.27 16.74 -1.55
CA LYS A 122 4.90 17.28 -1.42
C LYS A 122 4.51 18.18 -2.58
N TRP A 123 5.41 19.05 -3.05
CA TRP A 123 5.17 19.96 -4.18
C TRP A 123 5.06 19.20 -5.50
N SER A 124 5.99 18.26 -5.75
CA SER A 124 5.93 17.30 -6.86
C SER A 124 4.61 16.52 -6.86
N GLY A 125 3.89 16.60 -5.74
CA GLY A 125 2.75 15.84 -5.33
C GLY A 125 3.28 14.50 -4.84
N ASP A 126 2.90 14.13 -3.63
CA ASP A 126 3.11 12.78 -3.16
C ASP A 126 2.28 11.85 -4.06
N PRO A 127 2.87 10.94 -4.87
CA PRO A 127 2.10 9.95 -5.63
C PRO A 127 1.35 8.97 -4.72
N MET A 128 1.46 9.15 -3.40
CA MET A 128 1.06 8.19 -2.40
C MET A 128 0.48 8.84 -1.13
N ASP A 129 0.12 10.11 -1.13
CA ASP A 129 -0.74 10.65 -0.05
C ASP A 129 -2.13 10.99 -0.55
N PRO A 130 -3.10 10.11 -0.23
CA PRO A 130 -4.42 10.59 0.08
C PRO A 130 -4.93 9.90 1.35
N ARG A 131 -5.19 10.68 2.41
CA ARG A 131 -6.24 10.37 3.40
C ARG A 131 -6.23 8.88 3.82
N TRP A 132 -5.04 8.34 4.07
CA TRP A 132 -4.82 6.92 4.32
C TRP A 132 -5.33 6.56 5.72
N PRO A 133 -6.17 5.52 5.91
CA PRO A 133 -6.78 5.28 7.22
C PRO A 133 -5.78 4.91 8.33
N TRP A 134 -4.54 4.55 7.97
CA TRP A 134 -3.48 4.10 8.88
C TRP A 134 -2.27 5.04 8.91
N SER A 135 -2.40 6.28 8.41
CA SER A 135 -1.33 7.27 8.58
C SER A 135 -1.27 7.73 10.03
N PRO A 136 -0.08 8.02 10.60
CA PRO A 136 0.02 8.62 11.94
C PRO A 136 -0.87 9.88 12.09
N SER A 137 -1.07 10.59 10.98
CA SER A 137 -1.94 11.77 10.85
C SER A 137 -3.45 11.47 11.02
N THR A 138 -3.94 10.27 10.68
CA THR A 138 -5.36 9.89 10.82
C THR A 138 -5.69 9.28 12.18
N ALA A 139 -4.70 8.81 12.93
CA ALA A 139 -4.89 8.22 14.26
C ALA A 139 -5.36 9.26 15.31
N ARG A 140 -5.09 10.55 15.10
CA ARG A 140 -5.43 11.61 16.07
C ARG A 140 -6.90 12.04 16.05
N ALA A 141 -7.68 11.66 15.03
CA ALA A 141 -9.04 12.15 14.84
C ALA A 141 -10.15 11.29 15.51
N ARG A 142 -9.81 10.13 16.09
CA ARG A 142 -10.82 9.18 16.61
C ARG A 142 -10.89 9.10 18.14
N SER A 143 -10.07 9.87 18.88
CA SER A 143 -9.97 9.77 20.34
C SER A 143 -10.62 10.91 21.15
N THR A 144 -11.25 11.90 20.53
CA THR A 144 -11.89 13.02 21.25
C THR A 144 -13.35 13.21 20.82
N ARG A 145 -14.17 12.17 20.99
CA ARG A 145 -15.63 12.35 21.05
C ARG A 145 -16.28 11.31 21.97
N SER A 146 -15.86 11.30 23.24
CA SER A 146 -16.67 10.79 24.35
C SER A 146 -16.16 11.35 25.69
N ARG A 147 -16.66 12.53 26.05
CA ARG A 147 -16.72 13.18 27.38
C ARG A 147 -17.30 14.56 27.08
N ALA A 148 -18.60 14.76 27.18
CA ALA A 148 -19.42 15.00 28.39
C ALA A 148 -20.25 16.28 28.08
N PRO A 149 -21.26 16.68 28.87
CA PRO A 149 -21.86 16.02 30.03
C PRO A 149 -23.15 15.24 29.70
#